data_AF-A0A377M463-F1
#
_entry.id   AF-A0A377M463-F1
#
_cell.length_a   1.000
_cell.length_b   1.000
_cell.length_c   1.000
_cell.angle_alpha   90.00
_cell.angle_beta   90.00
_cell.angle_gamma   90.00
#
_symmetry.space_group_name_H-M   'P 1'
#
loop_
_entity.id
_entity.type
_entity.pdbx_description
1 polymer ?
#
loop_
_entity_poly.entity_id
_entity_poly.type
_entity_poly.pdbx_seq_one_letter_code
_entity_poly.pdbx_strand_id
1 'polypeptide(L)' 'MRIEVTIAKTTVLPAGALDALAGELSRRINSTFPDNAGAVTVRYAAANNLSVIGGRERR' A
#
# COMPACT_ATOMS: atom_id res chain seq x y z
N MET A 1 -10.37 1.75 -6.09
CA MET A 1 -9.68 0.55 -5.56
C MET A 1 -9.12 0.89 -4.17
N ARG A 2 -9.18 -0.02 -3.20
CA ARG A 2 -8.57 0.16 -1.87
C ARG A 2 -7.44 -0.85 -1.69
N ILE A 3 -6.28 -0.37 -1.27
CA ILE A 3 -5.07 -1.18 -1.10
C ILE A 3 -4.61 -1.03 0.35
N GLU A 4 -4.44 -2.15 1.01
CA GLU A 4 -3.93 -2.21 2.37
C GLU A 4 -2.64 -3.02 2.40
N VAL A 5 -1.59 -2.40 2.92
CA VAL A 5 -0.28 -3.02 3.10
C VAL A 5 0.01 -3.06 4.58
N THR A 6 0.37 -4.24 5.09
CA THR A 6 0.88 -4.38 6.45
C THR A 6 2.32 -4.85 6.43
N ILE A 7 3.12 -4.23 7.30
CA ILE A 7 4.53 -4.58 7.53
C ILE A 7 4.63 -5.22 8.91
N ALA A 8 5.31 -6.35 8.99
CA ALA A 8 5.55 -7.04 10.25
C ALA A 8 6.35 -6.13 11.20
N LYS A 9 5.90 -6.03 12.45
CA LYS A 9 6.58 -5.24 13.51
C LYS A 9 8.04 -5.68 13.76
N THR A 10 8.41 -6.89 13.35
CA THR A 10 9.79 -7.39 13.41
C THR A 10 10.72 -6.69 12.41
N THR A 11 10.16 -6.02 11.39
CA THR A 11 10.92 -5.21 10.43
C THR A 11 10.99 -3.78 10.93
N VAL A 12 12.18 -3.34 11.34
CA VAL A 12 12.40 -1.97 11.80
C VAL A 12 12.69 -1.07 10.60
N LEU A 13 11.79 -0.14 10.33
CA LEU A 13 12.00 0.89 9.31
C LEU A 13 12.42 2.23 9.96
N PRO A 14 13.23 3.04 9.27
CA PRO A 14 13.55 4.40 9.71
C PRO A 14 12.29 5.26 9.89
N ALA A 15 12.40 6.30 10.72
CA ALA A 15 11.33 7.29 10.87
C ALA A 15 10.95 7.88 9.49
N GLY A 16 9.65 7.97 9.22
CA GLY A 16 9.12 8.47 7.94
C GLY A 16 9.17 7.49 6.76
N ALA A 17 9.80 6.32 6.90
CA ALA A 17 9.85 5.33 5.82
C ALA A 17 8.47 4.75 5.46
N LEU A 18 7.58 4.61 6.46
CA LEU A 18 6.19 4.21 6.25
C LEU A 18 5.42 5.23 5.39
N ASP A 19 5.56 6.51 5.71
CA ASP A 19 4.89 7.59 4.99
C ASP A 19 5.45 7.74 3.58
N ALA A 20 6.78 7.62 3.43
CA ALA A 20 7.44 7.60 2.13
C ALA A 20 6.95 6.44 1.26
N LEU A 21 6.78 5.25 1.83
CA LEU A 21 6.25 4.09 1.13
C LEU A 21 4.79 4.29 0.73
N ALA A 22 3.95 4.80 1.63
CA ALA A 22 2.55 5.09 1.33
C ALA A 22 2.42 6.14 0.20
N GLY A 23 3.23 7.20 0.25
CA GLY A 23 3.28 8.23 -0.78
C GLY A 23 3.73 7.69 -2.14
N GLU A 24 4.78 6.89 -2.17
CA GLU A 24 5.30 6.30 -3.41
C GLU A 24 4.29 5.33 -4.05
N LEU A 25 3.69 4.45 -3.25
CA LEU A 25 2.67 3.52 -3.76
C LEU A 25 1.45 4.28 -4.28
N SER A 26 1.00 5.33 -3.59
CA SER A 26 -0.10 6.17 -4.06
C SER A 26 0.20 6.80 -5.42
N ARG A 27 1.43 7.34 -5.60
CA ARG A 27 1.87 7.90 -6.90
C ARG A 27 1.83 6.87 -8.01
N ARG A 28 2.38 5.67 -7.78
CA ARG A 28 2.41 4.59 -8.79
C ARG A 28 1.02 4.11 -9.17
N ILE A 29 0.13 3.96 -8.19
CA ILE A 29 -1.25 3.53 -8.45
C ILE A 29 -1.99 4.58 -9.25
N ASN A 30 -1.89 5.86 -8.88
CA ASN A 30 -2.54 6.94 -9.63
C ASN A 30 -1.98 7.06 -11.06
N SER A 31 -0.68 6.82 -11.26
CA SER A 31 -0.08 6.79 -12.60
C SER A 31 -0.55 5.61 -13.45
N THR A 32 -0.87 4.47 -12.84
CA THR A 32 -1.26 3.23 -13.55
C THR A 32 -2.76 3.15 -13.78
N PHE A 33 -3.55 3.70 -12.84
CA PHE A 33 -5.00 3.67 -12.82
C PHE A 33 -5.54 5.09 -12.58
N PRO A 34 -5.41 6.01 -13.57
CA PRO A 34 -5.78 7.42 -13.40
C PRO A 34 -7.27 7.62 -13.07
N ASP A 35 -8.14 6.75 -13.59
CA ASP A 35 -9.59 6.80 -13.37
C ASP A 35 -10.02 6.22 -12.01
N ASN A 36 -9.09 5.59 -11.28
CA ASN A 36 -9.35 4.98 -10.00
C ASN A 36 -8.38 5.53 -8.97
N ALA A 37 -8.77 6.61 -8.28
CA ALA A 37 -8.06 7.09 -7.10
C ALA A 37 -7.92 5.93 -6.10
N GLY A 38 -6.71 5.38 -6.02
CA GLY A 38 -6.40 4.25 -5.18
C GLY A 38 -6.09 4.72 -3.77
N ALA A 39 -6.93 4.35 -2.79
CA ALA A 39 -6.61 4.63 -1.39
C ALA A 39 -5.59 3.58 -0.91
N VAL A 40 -4.35 4.00 -0.70
CA VAL A 40 -3.27 3.16 -0.16
C VAL A 40 -3.07 3.45 1.31
N THR A 41 -3.19 2.42 2.14
CA THR A 41 -2.88 2.51 3.58
C THR A 41 -1.74 1.56 3.91
N VAL A 42 -0.70 2.07 4.56
CA VAL A 42 0.43 1.27 5.04
C VAL A 42 0.50 1.36 6.56
N ARG A 43 0.60 0.23 7.26
CA ARG A 43 0.72 0.19 8.72
C ARG A 43 1.54 -0.99 9.22
N TYR A 44 2.02 -0.91 10.44
CA TYR A 44 2.57 -2.09 11.12
C TYR A 44 1.47 -3.07 11.56
N ALA A 45 1.78 -4.36 11.49
CA ALA A 45 0.94 -5.45 12.00
C ALA A 45 1.80 -6.61 12.52
N ALA A 46 1.15 -7.68 12.99
CA ALA A 46 1.85 -8.88 13.45
C ALA A 46 2.61 -9.59 12.31
N ALA A 47 2.12 -9.50 11.07
CA ALA A 47 2.70 -10.14 9.90
C ALA A 47 2.62 -9.24 8.66
N ASN A 48 3.39 -9.61 7.63
CA ASN A 48 3.33 -8.98 6.31
C ASN A 48 2.08 -9.44 5.57
N ASN A 49 1.30 -8.49 5.06
CA ASN A 49 0.08 -8.81 4.31
C ASN A 49 -0.18 -7.74 3.24
N LEU A 50 -0.81 -8.16 2.15
CA LEU A 50 -1.29 -7.28 1.09
C LEU A 50 -2.76 -7.63 0.82
N SER A 51 -3.63 -6.63 0.85
CA SER A 51 -5.04 -6.78 0.52
C SER A 51 -5.45 -5.73 -0.50
N VAL A 52 -6.14 -6.16 -1.55
CA VAL A 52 -6.66 -5.29 -2.60
C VAL A 52 -8.15 -5.53 -2.72
N ILE A 53 -8.94 -4.50 -2.45
CA ILE A 53 -10.40 -4.56 -2.47
C ILE A 53 -10.91 -3.74 -3.66
N GLY A 54 -11.79 -4.37 -4.46
CA GLY A 54 -12.32 -3.77 -5.69
C GLY A 54 -11.28 -3.64 -6.81
N GLY A 55 -10.16 -4.36 -6.72
CA GLY A 55 -9.23 -4.56 -7.82
C GLY A 55 -9.67 -5.76 -8.69
N ARG A 56 -9.32 -5.73 -9.97
CA ARG A 56 -9.50 -6.89 -10.86
C ARG A 56 -8.19 -7.64 -10.98
N GLU A 57 -8.23 -8.95 -10.77
CA GLU A 57 -7.11 -9.82 -11.08
C GLU A 57 -6.97 -9.89 -12.61
N ARG A 58 -5.79 -9.53 -13.12
CA ARG A 58 -5.41 -9.81 -14.51
C ARG A 58 -4.92 -11.26 -14.52
N ARG A 59 -5.64 -12.11 -15.25
CA ARG A 59 -5.29 -13.52 -15.47
C ARG A 59 -4.14 -13.64 -16.46
#